data_AF-A0A1R2D4X3-F1
#
_entry.id   AF-A0A1R2D4X3-F1
#
_cell.length_a   1.000
_cell.length_b   1.000
_cell.length_c   1.000
_cell.angle_alpha   90.00
_cell.angle_beta   90.00
_cell.angle_gamma   90.00
#
_symmetry.space_group_name_H-M   'P 1'
#
loop_
_entity.id
_entity.type
_entity.pdbx_description
1 polymer ?
#
loop_
_entity_poly.entity_id
_entity_poly.type
_entity_poly.pdbx_seq_one_letter_code
_entity_poly.pdbx_strand_id
1 'polypeptide(L)'
;MGEMENPRIQSKLADIRETLKRIGNSLTEEEPSDTNRSKFSSEEEYYKKPFDYSTPSDNAARSEEWNSYIQDSVEIKESQNGDNELSQLKGKVNDLQLNEETLAKKLKEKDREISDLKSLNYSLQNKISGLNEIIHKKDKEISKITYEKEMGLKAFEDSQGLLQDLKAKEGELIKENIELREINDFAEEERKHFEKELEEASIFIDRLKRTLKLKEDTIMSLHQSRSCLEKDIGSFSGGVKSDDLTKDTKRLKIPERKFSNSPEWPEYIYTERPEEISYKIMCREAMKIIGVTSTKDFYSKLLHLRQHHSKYKKSRKLIEKIVDMIIQCSPSGSFNKEPNSHQIWKWITGLLEEYMKIKKSISGDGFLKLCEIMGTDDIETIVSKVTQLVKIRSPKINFNS
;
A
#
# COMPACT_ATOMS: atom_id res chain seq x y z
N MET A 1 -21.83 6.72 -21.19
CA MET A 1 -22.23 8.15 -21.13
C MET A 1 -20.97 8.94 -20.86
N GLY A 2 -20.62 9.87 -21.74
CA GLY A 2 -19.41 10.68 -21.63
C GLY A 2 -19.55 11.67 -20.48
N GLU A 3 -18.61 11.62 -19.55
CA GLU A 3 -18.49 12.62 -18.49
C GLU A 3 -18.02 13.93 -19.12
N MET A 4 -18.95 14.88 -19.19
CA MET A 4 -18.70 16.23 -19.68
C MET A 4 -17.93 16.97 -18.58
N GLU A 5 -16.60 16.92 -18.62
CA GLU A 5 -15.73 17.64 -17.70
C GLU A 5 -15.98 19.16 -17.81
N ASN A 6 -16.14 19.80 -16.66
CA ASN A 6 -16.47 21.21 -16.55
C ASN A 6 -15.31 22.09 -17.05
N PRO A 7 -15.48 22.88 -18.12
CA PRO A 7 -14.39 23.63 -18.79
C PRO A 7 -13.72 24.68 -17.88
N ARG A 8 -14.41 25.09 -16.81
CA ARG A 8 -13.88 26.03 -15.81
C ARG A 8 -12.80 25.40 -14.91
N ILE A 9 -12.83 24.08 -14.74
CA ILE A 9 -11.84 23.34 -13.95
C ILE A 9 -10.57 23.13 -14.79
N GLN A 10 -10.71 22.83 -16.08
CA GLN A 10 -9.57 22.68 -16.99
C GLN A 10 -8.77 23.98 -17.16
N SER A 11 -9.44 25.14 -17.24
CA SER A 11 -8.76 26.44 -17.29
C SER A 11 -7.96 26.73 -16.02
N LYS A 12 -8.51 26.45 -14.82
CA LYS A 12 -7.78 26.62 -13.56
C LYS A 12 -6.60 25.66 -13.44
N LEU A 13 -6.72 24.43 -13.93
CA LEU A 13 -5.62 23.46 -13.96
C LEU A 13 -4.53 23.87 -14.95
N ALA A 14 -4.87 24.55 -16.05
CA ALA A 14 -3.89 25.10 -16.99
C ALA A 14 -3.08 26.24 -16.36
N ASP A 15 -3.73 27.18 -15.65
CA ASP A 15 -3.06 28.30 -14.96
C ASP A 15 -2.12 27.80 -13.85
N ILE A 16 -2.52 26.75 -13.11
CA ILE A 16 -1.67 26.12 -12.08
C ILE A 16 -0.46 25.43 -12.71
N ARG A 17 -0.63 24.76 -13.86
CA ARG A 17 0.48 24.13 -14.58
C ARG A 17 1.46 25.16 -15.14
N GLU A 18 0.97 26.29 -15.63
CA GLU A 18 1.82 27.36 -16.16
C GLU A 18 2.63 28.05 -15.07
N THR A 19 2.02 28.31 -13.91
CA THR A 19 2.72 28.89 -12.75
C THR A 19 3.80 27.96 -12.19
N LEU A 20 3.52 26.65 -12.09
CA LEU A 20 4.52 25.66 -11.69
C LEU A 20 5.67 25.54 -12.70
N LYS A 21 5.38 25.67 -14.00
CA LYS A 21 6.41 25.68 -15.05
C LYS A 21 7.30 26.93 -15.01
N ARG A 22 6.76 28.08 -14.59
CA ARG A 22 7.58 29.30 -14.37
C ARG A 22 8.49 29.18 -13.16
N ILE A 23 8.04 28.53 -12.09
CA ILE A 23 8.84 28.32 -10.87
C ILE A 23 9.94 27.26 -11.10
N GLY A 24 9.65 26.22 -11.88
CA GLY A 24 10.61 25.15 -12.19
C GLY A 24 11.77 25.54 -13.10
N ASN A 25 11.75 26.73 -13.72
CA ASN A 25 12.74 27.17 -14.71
C ASN A 25 13.71 28.26 -14.17
N SER A 26 13.60 28.68 -12.91
CA SER A 26 14.58 29.61 -12.32
C SER A 26 15.43 28.91 -11.26
N LEU A 27 16.75 28.97 -11.44
CA LEU A 27 17.83 28.41 -10.62
C LEU A 27 18.19 26.94 -10.87
N THR A 28 19.00 26.73 -11.89
CA THR A 28 20.08 25.73 -11.86
C THR A 28 21.33 26.38 -12.42
N GLU A 29 22.23 26.77 -11.54
CA GLU A 29 23.68 26.78 -11.75
C GLU A 29 24.31 27.31 -10.46
N GLU A 30 24.96 26.44 -9.68
CA GLU A 30 26.27 26.71 -9.08
C GLU A 30 26.87 25.43 -8.48
N GLU A 31 28.17 25.28 -8.74
CA GLU A 31 29.07 24.17 -8.45
C GLU A 31 29.44 24.02 -6.95
N PRO A 32 30.02 22.88 -6.52
CA PRO A 32 30.38 22.63 -5.13
C PRO A 32 31.82 23.05 -4.77
N SER A 33 32.06 23.20 -3.45
CA SER A 33 33.35 23.31 -2.70
C SER A 33 33.99 24.71 -2.65
N ASP A 34 34.56 25.22 -1.55
CA ASP A 34 35.41 24.56 -0.55
C ASP A 34 35.22 25.11 0.88
N THR A 35 35.32 24.20 1.84
CA THR A 35 35.58 24.46 3.26
C THR A 35 37.06 24.80 3.50
N ASN A 36 37.38 25.84 4.28
CA ASN A 36 38.34 25.79 5.41
C ASN A 36 38.71 27.16 6.00
N ARG A 37 38.98 27.16 7.34
CA ARG A 37 39.45 28.23 8.26
C ARG A 37 38.32 29.15 8.74
N SER A 38 38.13 29.48 10.03
CA SER A 38 39.02 29.73 11.16
C SER A 38 38.16 29.79 12.45
N LYS A 39 38.41 28.99 13.49
CA LYS A 39 38.94 29.34 14.84
C LYS A 39 38.25 30.46 15.66
N PHE A 40 37.91 30.08 16.92
CA PHE A 40 37.58 30.86 18.13
C PHE A 40 36.20 31.55 18.18
N SER A 41 35.52 31.73 19.32
CA SER A 41 35.61 31.26 20.72
C SER A 41 34.27 31.67 21.35
N SER A 42 33.77 30.92 22.32
CA SER A 42 32.60 31.27 23.14
C SER A 42 32.86 32.52 23.99
N GLU A 43 31.95 33.51 23.94
CA GLU A 43 31.85 34.60 24.92
C GLU A 43 30.49 34.51 25.60
N GLU A 44 30.50 33.83 26.75
CA GLU A 44 29.41 33.72 27.70
C GLU A 44 29.90 34.31 29.02
N GLU A 45 30.02 35.64 29.09
CA GLU A 45 30.31 36.35 30.34
C GLU A 45 30.11 37.87 30.17
N TYR A 46 28.86 38.33 30.07
CA TYR A 46 28.56 39.78 29.99
C TYR A 46 27.42 40.27 30.90
N TYR A 47 27.01 39.48 31.89
CA TYR A 47 26.03 39.91 32.89
C TYR A 47 26.45 39.52 34.30
N LYS A 48 27.20 40.40 34.97
CA LYS A 48 27.18 40.60 36.43
C LYS A 48 28.03 41.81 36.82
N LYS A 49 27.37 42.96 37.02
CA LYS A 49 27.89 44.03 37.88
C LYS A 49 26.72 44.69 38.61
N PRO A 50 26.69 44.71 39.96
CA PRO A 50 25.65 45.40 40.71
C PRO A 50 25.90 46.92 40.71
N PHE A 51 24.85 47.71 40.51
CA PHE A 51 24.86 49.16 40.71
C PHE A 51 24.47 49.46 42.17
N ASP A 52 25.43 49.95 42.96
CA ASP A 52 25.21 50.52 44.29
C ASP A 52 24.53 51.89 44.17
N TYR A 53 23.30 52.02 44.63
CA TYR A 53 22.71 53.31 44.96
C TYR A 53 23.06 53.63 46.42
N SER A 54 24.13 54.40 46.62
CA SER A 54 24.32 55.14 47.88
C SER A 54 23.62 56.49 47.77
N THR A 55 22.58 56.66 48.58
CA THR A 55 21.92 57.95 48.86
C THR A 55 22.92 58.96 49.44
N PRO A 56 22.97 60.22 48.99
CA PRO A 56 23.81 61.23 49.59
C PRO A 56 23.37 61.51 51.03
N SER A 57 24.32 61.36 51.95
CA SER A 57 24.20 61.64 53.37
C SER A 57 24.04 63.13 53.64
N ASP A 58 22.97 63.51 54.33
CA ASP A 58 22.83 64.78 55.03
C ASP A 58 23.93 64.89 56.11
N ASN A 59 24.97 65.68 55.82
CA ASN A 59 25.91 66.36 56.71
C ASN A 59 27.30 66.45 56.06
N ALA A 60 27.42 67.32 55.06
CA ALA A 60 28.71 67.88 54.68
C ALA A 60 28.68 69.37 55.02
N ALA A 61 29.71 69.80 55.74
CA ALA A 61 29.83 71.10 56.37
C ALA A 61 29.54 72.26 55.40
N ARG A 62 28.73 73.20 55.91
CA ARG A 62 28.49 74.54 55.35
C ARG A 62 29.81 75.17 54.90
N SER A 63 29.93 75.48 53.60
CA SER A 63 30.87 76.51 53.16
C SER A 63 30.22 77.88 53.40
N GLU A 64 30.69 78.59 54.41
CA GLU A 64 30.28 79.94 54.81
C GLU A 64 30.77 81.03 53.84
N GLU A 65 30.72 80.82 52.52
CA GLU A 65 31.26 81.78 51.54
C GLU A 65 30.22 82.35 50.58
N TRP A 66 28.92 82.17 50.84
CA TRP A 66 27.85 82.69 49.97
C TRP A 66 26.93 83.75 50.60
N ASN A 67 27.34 84.35 51.72
CA ASN A 67 26.61 85.45 52.35
C ASN A 67 27.52 86.67 52.59
N SER A 68 27.92 87.34 51.52
CA SER A 68 28.35 88.74 51.62
C SER A 68 27.97 89.51 50.36
N TYR A 69 26.68 89.71 50.14
CA TYR A 69 26.25 90.92 49.45
C TYR A 69 25.99 91.99 50.51
N ILE A 70 26.97 92.88 50.64
CA ILE A 70 26.83 94.16 51.32
C ILE A 70 25.65 94.88 50.67
N GLN A 71 24.64 95.21 51.49
CA GLN A 71 23.65 96.22 51.15
C GLN A 71 24.37 97.56 51.01
N ASP A 72 24.85 97.86 49.80
CA ASP A 72 25.08 99.24 49.40
C ASP A 72 23.70 99.88 49.25
N SER A 73 23.36 100.73 50.21
CA SER A 73 22.24 101.65 50.13
C SER A 73 22.49 102.65 49.00
N VAL A 74 22.17 102.23 47.78
CA VAL A 74 21.97 103.14 46.66
C VAL A 74 20.65 103.84 46.90
N GLU A 75 20.71 105.14 47.18
CA GLU A 75 19.55 106.03 47.05
C GLU A 75 19.01 105.91 45.62
N ILE A 76 17.94 105.12 45.48
CA ILE A 76 17.15 105.04 44.26
C ILE A 76 16.46 106.40 44.13
N LYS A 77 17.04 107.28 43.31
CA LYS A 77 16.23 108.31 42.65
C LYS A 77 15.07 107.58 41.99
N GLU A 78 13.85 107.88 42.43
CA GLU A 78 12.61 107.39 41.84
C GLU A 78 12.60 107.70 40.33
N SER A 79 13.13 106.77 39.54
CA SER A 79 12.94 106.77 38.11
C SER A 79 11.60 106.09 37.88
N GLN A 80 10.61 106.84 37.42
CA GLN A 80 9.29 106.34 37.02
C GLN A 80 9.33 105.20 35.95
N ASN A 81 10.51 104.84 35.43
CA ASN A 81 10.74 103.70 34.55
C ASN A 81 10.95 102.34 35.26
N GLY A 82 11.48 102.33 36.49
CA GLY A 82 11.79 101.08 37.21
C GLY A 82 10.53 100.33 37.68
N ASP A 83 9.49 101.07 38.10
CA ASP A 83 8.19 100.50 38.48
C ASP A 83 7.48 99.84 37.29
N ASN A 84 7.75 100.33 36.08
CA ASN A 84 7.16 99.82 34.85
C ASN A 84 7.82 98.48 34.44
N GLU A 85 9.14 98.34 34.58
CA GLU A 85 9.86 97.08 34.37
C GLU A 85 9.53 96.05 35.45
N LEU A 86 9.41 96.47 36.71
CA LEU A 86 9.01 95.60 37.82
C LEU A 86 7.58 95.08 37.62
N SER A 87 6.67 95.92 37.15
CA SER A 87 5.29 95.53 36.81
C SER A 87 5.23 94.57 35.63
N GLN A 88 6.06 94.76 34.60
CA GLN A 88 6.19 93.81 33.48
C GLN A 88 6.77 92.46 33.92
N LEU A 89 7.79 92.45 34.77
CA LEU A 89 8.35 91.23 35.36
C LEU A 89 7.34 90.49 36.22
N LYS A 90 6.58 91.22 37.05
CA LYS A 90 5.51 90.65 37.87
C LYS A 90 4.39 90.04 37.03
N GLY A 91 4.04 90.68 35.91
CA GLY A 91 3.13 90.12 34.90
C GLY A 91 3.66 88.80 34.33
N LYS A 92 4.93 88.77 33.87
CA LYS A 92 5.56 87.55 33.35
C LYS A 92 5.64 86.42 34.38
N VAL A 93 5.91 86.74 35.65
CA VAL A 93 5.94 85.74 36.74
C VAL A 93 4.57 85.13 36.96
N ASN A 94 3.50 85.96 36.97
CA ASN A 94 2.13 85.45 37.05
C ASN A 94 1.77 84.58 35.84
N ASP A 95 2.13 84.99 34.62
CA ASP A 95 1.87 84.21 33.40
C ASP A 95 2.61 82.86 33.44
N LEU A 96 3.86 82.85 33.91
CA LEU A 96 4.65 81.62 34.07
C LEU A 96 4.05 80.70 35.14
N GLN A 97 3.60 81.22 36.28
CA GLN A 97 2.89 80.42 37.30
C GLN A 97 1.61 79.82 36.75
N LEU A 98 0.84 80.58 35.98
CA LEU A 98 -0.41 80.11 35.39
C LEU A 98 -0.15 79.01 34.34
N ASN A 99 0.95 79.12 33.60
CA ASN A 99 1.41 78.11 32.64
C ASN A 99 1.94 76.84 33.35
N GLU A 100 2.67 77.00 34.45
CA GLU A 100 3.12 75.89 35.31
C GLU A 100 1.93 75.11 35.87
N GLU A 101 0.90 75.81 36.39
CA GLU A 101 -0.32 75.17 36.88
C GLU A 101 -1.08 74.41 35.78
N THR A 102 -1.13 74.95 34.55
CA THR A 102 -1.77 74.26 33.43
C THR A 102 -0.98 73.03 32.97
N LEU A 103 0.35 73.10 32.95
CA LEU A 103 1.21 71.95 32.66
C LEU A 103 1.09 70.88 33.74
N ALA A 104 1.04 71.25 35.02
CA ALA A 104 0.84 70.32 36.13
C ALA A 104 -0.52 69.60 36.04
N LYS A 105 -1.59 70.29 35.62
CA LYS A 105 -2.89 69.66 35.34
C LYS A 105 -2.81 68.66 34.19
N LYS A 106 -2.16 69.02 33.08
CA LYS A 106 -1.96 68.10 31.93
C LYS A 106 -1.13 66.88 32.31
N LEU A 107 -0.11 67.04 33.14
CA LEU A 107 0.72 65.92 33.64
C LEU A 107 -0.15 64.92 34.42
N LYS A 108 -0.96 65.40 35.36
CA LYS A 108 -1.88 64.56 36.14
C LYS A 108 -2.91 63.84 35.27
N GLU A 109 -3.39 64.48 34.20
CA GLU A 109 -4.31 63.87 33.26
C GLU A 109 -3.63 62.75 32.45
N LYS A 110 -2.39 62.99 32.00
CA LYS A 110 -1.57 61.97 31.32
C LYS A 110 -1.22 60.79 32.23
N ASP A 111 -0.95 61.04 33.52
CA ASP A 111 -0.71 59.97 34.50
C ASP A 111 -1.95 59.08 34.71
N ARG A 112 -3.15 59.67 34.70
CA ARG A 112 -4.42 58.91 34.75
C ARG A 112 -4.59 58.06 33.49
N GLU A 113 -4.37 58.64 32.31
CA GLU A 113 -4.43 57.91 31.04
C GLU A 113 -3.44 56.73 31.00
N ILE A 114 -2.22 56.91 31.51
CA ILE A 114 -1.22 55.83 31.64
C ILE A 114 -1.72 54.73 32.57
N SER A 115 -2.34 55.09 33.70
CA SER A 115 -2.90 54.10 34.64
C SER A 115 -4.03 53.29 34.02
N ASP A 116 -4.93 53.95 33.29
CA ASP A 116 -6.04 53.30 32.60
C ASP A 116 -5.53 52.36 31.50
N LEU A 117 -4.56 52.80 30.69
CA LEU A 117 -3.93 51.97 29.66
C LEU A 117 -3.21 50.75 30.26
N LYS A 118 -2.53 50.89 31.41
CA LYS A 118 -1.94 49.75 32.11
C LYS A 118 -3.00 48.74 32.54
N SER A 119 -4.11 49.21 33.12
CA SER A 119 -5.22 48.34 33.55
C SER A 119 -5.84 47.58 32.37
N LEU A 120 -6.01 48.27 31.23
CA LEU A 120 -6.52 47.66 30.00
C LEU A 120 -5.54 46.61 29.47
N ASN A 121 -4.23 46.90 29.48
CA ASN A 121 -3.21 45.98 29.02
C ASN A 121 -3.21 44.68 29.85
N TYR A 122 -3.30 44.77 31.18
CA TYR A 122 -3.44 43.59 32.04
C TYR A 122 -4.71 42.78 31.73
N SER A 123 -5.84 43.44 31.50
CA SER A 123 -7.11 42.78 31.12
C SER A 123 -6.99 42.05 29.78
N LEU A 124 -6.35 42.67 28.79
CA LEU A 124 -6.09 42.05 27.49
C LEU A 124 -5.14 40.86 27.62
N GLN A 125 -4.09 40.98 28.42
CA GLN A 125 -3.14 39.90 28.66
C GLN A 125 -3.82 38.67 29.29
N ASN A 126 -4.73 38.86 30.24
CA ASN A 126 -5.53 37.78 30.82
C ASN A 126 -6.45 37.12 29.77
N LYS A 127 -7.07 37.91 28.89
CA LYS A 127 -7.89 37.37 27.79
C LYS A 127 -7.06 36.57 26.80
N ILE A 128 -5.85 37.03 26.46
CA ILE A 128 -4.92 36.31 25.58
C ILE A 128 -4.56 34.95 26.20
N SER A 129 -4.19 34.92 27.48
CA SER A 129 -3.88 33.67 28.18
C SER A 129 -5.07 32.69 28.17
N GLY A 130 -6.29 33.18 28.45
CA GLY A 130 -7.49 32.34 28.43
C GLY A 130 -7.82 31.79 27.04
N LEU A 131 -7.62 32.59 25.98
CA LEU A 131 -7.81 32.12 24.60
C LEU A 131 -6.75 31.07 24.20
N ASN A 132 -5.50 31.26 24.62
CA ASN A 132 -4.43 30.28 24.37
C ASN A 132 -4.73 28.93 25.04
N GLU A 133 -5.29 28.91 26.25
CA GLU A 133 -5.72 27.67 26.89
C GLU A 133 -6.84 26.96 26.12
N ILE A 134 -7.79 27.72 25.56
CA ILE A 134 -8.87 27.16 24.74
C ILE A 134 -8.30 26.56 23.45
N ILE A 135 -7.37 27.25 22.79
CA ILE A 135 -6.66 26.76 21.60
C ILE A 135 -5.97 25.44 21.91
N HIS A 136 -5.16 25.37 22.98
CA HIS A 136 -4.49 24.14 23.38
C HIS A 136 -5.45 22.97 23.66
N LYS A 137 -6.63 23.23 24.24
CA LYS A 137 -7.66 22.20 24.44
C LYS A 137 -8.22 21.71 23.10
N LYS A 138 -8.44 22.63 22.15
CA LYS A 138 -8.92 22.30 20.80
C LYS A 138 -7.89 21.54 19.98
N ASP A 139 -6.61 21.88 20.06
CA ASP A 139 -5.54 21.14 19.38
C ASP A 139 -5.43 19.68 19.87
N LYS A 140 -5.62 19.46 21.18
CA LYS A 140 -5.69 18.09 21.75
C LYS A 140 -6.90 17.32 21.25
N GLU A 141 -8.06 17.96 21.16
CA GLU A 141 -9.28 17.37 20.62
C GLU A 141 -9.10 16.99 19.14
N ILE A 142 -8.54 17.90 18.33
CA ILE A 142 -8.22 17.66 16.92
C ILE A 142 -7.26 16.47 16.78
N SER A 143 -6.19 16.44 17.59
CA SER A 143 -5.22 15.34 17.56
C SER A 143 -5.86 13.99 17.86
N LYS A 144 -6.77 13.93 18.83
CA LYS A 144 -7.53 12.74 19.16
C LYS A 144 -8.43 12.30 18.00
N ILE A 145 -9.18 13.23 17.41
CA ILE A 145 -10.07 12.94 16.27
C ILE A 145 -9.27 12.45 15.06
N THR A 146 -8.11 13.05 14.77
CA THR A 146 -7.22 12.62 13.68
C THR A 146 -6.75 11.19 13.91
N TYR A 147 -6.30 10.85 15.12
CA TYR A 147 -5.87 9.49 15.46
C TYR A 147 -7.02 8.46 15.30
N GLU A 148 -8.20 8.77 15.82
CA GLU A 148 -9.38 7.90 15.68
C GLU A 148 -9.77 7.70 14.21
N LYS A 149 -9.69 8.76 13.40
CA LYS A 149 -9.94 8.70 11.95
C LYS A 149 -8.92 7.80 11.23
N GLU A 150 -7.64 7.91 11.54
CA GLU A 150 -6.59 7.07 10.95
C GLU A 150 -6.77 5.59 11.31
N MET A 151 -7.08 5.30 12.58
CA MET A 151 -7.39 3.94 13.03
C MET A 151 -8.64 3.38 12.33
N GLY A 152 -9.68 4.20 12.17
CA GLY A 152 -10.89 3.81 11.43
C GLY A 152 -10.63 3.55 9.94
N LEU A 153 -9.78 4.36 9.31
CA LEU A 153 -9.38 4.18 7.91
C LEU A 153 -8.64 2.84 7.73
N LYS A 154 -7.69 2.54 8.61
CA LYS A 154 -6.94 1.28 8.57
C LYS A 154 -7.85 0.06 8.75
N ALA A 155 -8.77 0.11 9.71
CA ALA A 155 -9.74 -0.97 9.93
C ALA A 155 -10.67 -1.17 8.71
N PHE A 156 -11.02 -0.10 8.01
CA PHE A 156 -11.79 -0.15 6.77
C PHE A 156 -10.99 -0.80 5.63
N GLU A 157 -9.72 -0.43 5.44
CA GLU A 157 -8.82 -1.04 4.45
C GLU A 157 -8.63 -2.54 4.70
N ASP A 158 -8.39 -2.94 5.96
CA ASP A 158 -8.27 -4.35 6.37
C ASP A 158 -9.56 -5.14 6.06
N SER A 159 -10.72 -4.55 6.36
CA SER A 159 -12.03 -5.15 6.07
C SER A 159 -12.29 -5.28 4.56
N GLN A 160 -11.85 -4.31 3.76
CA GLN A 160 -11.95 -4.35 2.31
C GLN A 160 -11.06 -5.45 1.72
N GLY A 161 -9.86 -5.65 2.27
CA GLY A 161 -8.97 -6.78 1.92
C GLY A 161 -9.64 -8.12 2.18
N LEU A 162 -10.20 -8.31 3.37
CA LEU A 162 -10.92 -9.55 3.74
C LEU A 162 -12.09 -9.84 2.79
N LEU A 163 -12.84 -8.81 2.37
CA LEU A 163 -13.93 -8.96 1.42
C LEU A 163 -13.45 -9.44 0.04
N GLN A 164 -12.30 -8.95 -0.44
CA GLN A 164 -11.72 -9.41 -1.71
C GLN A 164 -11.27 -10.87 -1.62
N ASP A 165 -10.67 -11.27 -0.50
CA ASP A 165 -10.24 -12.65 -0.27
C ASP A 165 -11.44 -13.61 -0.18
N LEU A 166 -12.50 -13.22 0.54
CA LEU A 166 -13.73 -14.01 0.61
C LEU A 166 -14.39 -14.15 -0.76
N LYS A 167 -14.41 -13.09 -1.57
CA LYS A 167 -14.95 -13.13 -2.93
C LYS A 167 -14.12 -14.03 -3.85
N ALA A 168 -12.79 -14.04 -3.68
CA ALA A 168 -11.93 -14.96 -4.42
C ALA A 168 -12.21 -16.42 -4.03
N LYS A 169 -12.34 -16.69 -2.73
CA LYS A 169 -12.68 -18.03 -2.20
C LYS A 169 -14.06 -18.51 -2.63
N GLU A 170 -15.06 -17.63 -2.65
CA GLU A 170 -16.38 -17.93 -3.20
C GLU A 170 -16.28 -18.33 -4.67
N GLY A 171 -15.49 -17.61 -5.47
CA GLY A 171 -15.25 -17.95 -6.88
C GLY A 171 -14.54 -19.29 -7.08
N GLU A 172 -13.70 -19.73 -6.16
CA GLU A 172 -13.07 -21.06 -6.17
C GLU A 172 -14.09 -22.15 -5.83
N LEU A 173 -14.89 -21.95 -4.78
CA LEU A 173 -15.94 -22.90 -4.37
C LEU A 173 -17.01 -23.08 -5.45
N ILE A 174 -17.37 -22.01 -6.18
CA ILE A 174 -18.30 -22.11 -7.31
C ILE A 174 -17.73 -23.02 -8.41
N LYS A 175 -16.44 -22.90 -8.72
CA LYS A 175 -15.79 -23.76 -9.72
C LYS A 175 -15.73 -25.22 -9.26
N GLU A 176 -15.33 -25.45 -8.02
CA GLU A 176 -15.32 -26.79 -7.44
C GLU A 176 -16.72 -27.43 -7.46
N ASN A 177 -17.76 -26.65 -7.17
CA ASN A 177 -19.14 -27.12 -7.22
C ASN A 177 -19.58 -27.50 -8.64
N ILE A 178 -19.13 -26.77 -9.66
CA ILE A 178 -19.38 -27.11 -11.06
C ILE A 178 -18.66 -28.42 -11.42
N GLU A 179 -17.38 -28.53 -11.08
CA GLU A 179 -16.58 -29.75 -11.35
C GLU A 179 -17.20 -30.98 -10.66
N LEU A 180 -17.67 -30.84 -9.42
CA LEU A 180 -18.34 -31.93 -8.69
C LEU A 180 -19.67 -32.35 -9.34
N ARG A 181 -20.43 -31.41 -9.91
CA ARG A 181 -21.65 -31.76 -10.66
C ARG A 181 -21.32 -32.55 -11.92
N GLU A 182 -20.33 -32.11 -12.68
CA GLU A 182 -19.89 -32.83 -13.89
C GLU A 182 -19.43 -34.26 -13.57
N ILE A 183 -18.67 -34.44 -12.49
CA ILE A 183 -18.22 -35.76 -12.03
C ILE A 183 -19.43 -36.62 -11.59
N ASN A 184 -20.39 -36.03 -10.88
CA ASN A 184 -21.57 -36.75 -10.42
C ASN A 184 -22.46 -37.19 -11.60
N ASP A 185 -22.65 -36.33 -12.60
CA ASP A 185 -23.42 -36.64 -13.80
C ASP A 185 -22.76 -37.79 -14.57
N PHE A 186 -21.44 -37.77 -14.73
CA PHE A 186 -20.68 -38.86 -15.34
C PHE A 186 -20.83 -40.18 -14.56
N ALA A 187 -20.68 -40.14 -13.24
CA ALA A 187 -20.83 -41.32 -12.39
C ALA A 187 -22.26 -41.90 -12.43
N GLU A 188 -23.28 -41.04 -12.57
CA GLU A 188 -24.67 -41.47 -12.74
C GLU A 188 -24.91 -42.15 -14.10
N GLU A 189 -24.29 -41.65 -15.17
CA GLU A 189 -24.33 -42.30 -16.49
C GLU A 189 -23.65 -43.68 -16.47
N GLU A 190 -22.46 -43.79 -15.85
CA GLU A 190 -21.78 -45.08 -15.68
C GLU A 190 -22.62 -46.06 -14.86
N ARG A 191 -23.25 -45.60 -13.77
CA ARG A 191 -24.14 -46.45 -12.97
C ARG A 191 -25.32 -46.96 -13.80
N LYS A 192 -25.96 -46.10 -14.60
CA LYS A 192 -27.06 -46.49 -15.50
C LYS A 192 -26.60 -47.49 -16.56
N HIS A 193 -25.36 -47.38 -17.03
CA HIS A 193 -24.78 -48.33 -17.97
C HIS A 193 -24.61 -49.71 -17.32
N PHE A 194 -23.96 -49.78 -16.16
CA PHE A 194 -23.77 -51.05 -15.44
C PHE A 194 -25.10 -51.70 -15.03
N GLU A 195 -26.11 -50.91 -14.66
CA GLU A 195 -27.44 -51.42 -14.33
C GLU A 195 -28.11 -52.10 -15.52
N LYS A 196 -27.95 -51.54 -16.74
CA LYS A 196 -28.42 -52.19 -17.98
C LYS A 196 -27.68 -53.49 -18.27
N GLU A 197 -26.35 -53.49 -18.17
CA GLU A 197 -25.54 -54.70 -18.39
C GLU A 197 -25.92 -55.81 -17.41
N LEU A 198 -26.19 -55.46 -16.15
CA LEU A 198 -26.61 -56.41 -15.12
C LEU A 198 -28.00 -57.00 -15.42
N GLU A 199 -28.94 -56.17 -15.88
CA GLU A 199 -30.25 -56.62 -16.31
C GLU A 199 -30.16 -57.56 -17.52
N GLU A 200 -29.36 -57.24 -18.53
CA GLU A 200 -29.13 -58.10 -19.70
C GLU A 200 -28.51 -59.45 -19.30
N ALA A 201 -27.53 -59.44 -18.39
CA ALA A 201 -26.91 -60.65 -17.86
C ALA A 201 -27.92 -61.50 -17.07
N SER A 202 -28.79 -60.86 -16.26
CA SER A 202 -29.87 -61.53 -15.53
C SER A 202 -30.84 -62.24 -16.49
N ILE A 203 -31.31 -61.54 -17.52
CA ILE A 203 -32.18 -62.10 -18.57
C ILE A 203 -31.50 -63.30 -19.26
N PHE A 204 -30.21 -63.20 -19.55
CA PHE A 204 -29.44 -64.29 -20.17
C PHE A 204 -29.34 -65.52 -19.25
N ILE A 205 -29.03 -65.33 -17.97
CA ILE A 205 -28.98 -66.40 -16.97
C ILE A 205 -30.34 -67.10 -16.88
N ASP A 206 -31.44 -66.35 -16.87
CA ASP A 206 -32.79 -66.93 -16.81
C ASP A 206 -33.17 -67.70 -18.07
N ARG A 207 -32.66 -67.31 -19.25
CA ARG A 207 -32.77 -68.12 -20.47
C ARG A 207 -32.01 -69.43 -20.33
N LEU A 208 -30.76 -69.39 -19.85
CA LEU A 208 -29.94 -70.58 -19.64
C LEU A 208 -30.57 -71.54 -18.62
N LYS A 209 -31.11 -71.04 -17.50
CA LYS A 209 -31.83 -71.84 -16.51
C LYS A 209 -33.04 -72.55 -17.13
N ARG A 210 -33.82 -71.86 -17.97
CA ARG A 210 -34.94 -72.46 -18.69
C ARG A 210 -34.49 -73.56 -19.67
N THR A 211 -33.41 -73.30 -20.42
CA THR A 211 -32.84 -74.31 -21.32
C THR A 211 -32.33 -75.53 -20.56
N LEU A 212 -31.64 -75.32 -19.44
CA LEU A 212 -31.14 -76.39 -18.56
C LEU A 212 -32.30 -77.25 -18.07
N LYS A 213 -33.36 -76.64 -17.54
CA LYS A 213 -34.56 -77.34 -17.07
C LYS A 213 -35.20 -78.21 -18.16
N LEU A 214 -35.33 -77.69 -19.38
CA LEU A 214 -35.85 -78.48 -20.51
C LEU A 214 -34.96 -79.68 -20.85
N LYS A 215 -33.63 -79.53 -20.74
CA LYS A 215 -32.68 -80.64 -20.95
C LYS A 215 -32.76 -81.67 -19.82
N GLU A 216 -32.89 -81.23 -18.57
CA GLU A 216 -33.11 -82.10 -17.41
C GLU A 216 -34.42 -82.91 -17.57
N ASP A 217 -35.52 -82.25 -17.94
CA ASP A 217 -36.81 -82.91 -18.21
C ASP A 217 -36.71 -83.95 -19.35
N THR A 218 -35.96 -83.62 -20.41
CA THR A 218 -35.71 -84.56 -21.52
C THR A 218 -34.91 -85.78 -21.07
N ILE A 219 -33.87 -85.57 -20.26
CA ILE A 219 -33.06 -86.66 -19.70
C ILE A 219 -33.92 -87.56 -18.82
N MET A 220 -34.77 -86.99 -17.97
CA MET A 220 -35.71 -87.74 -17.12
C MET A 220 -36.69 -88.57 -17.94
N SER A 221 -37.26 -87.99 -19.01
CA SER A 221 -38.13 -88.69 -19.94
C SER A 221 -37.42 -89.85 -20.63
N LEU A 222 -36.19 -89.64 -21.14
CA LEU A 222 -35.38 -90.69 -21.75
C LEU A 222 -35.04 -91.81 -20.76
N HIS A 223 -34.71 -91.48 -19.51
CA HIS A 223 -34.49 -92.47 -18.46
C HIS A 223 -35.74 -93.30 -18.17
N GLN A 224 -36.91 -92.67 -18.12
CA GLN A 224 -38.18 -93.37 -17.94
C GLN A 224 -38.50 -94.29 -19.12
N SER A 225 -38.34 -93.81 -20.36
CA SER A 225 -38.51 -94.62 -21.58
C SER A 225 -37.54 -95.79 -21.62
N ARG A 226 -36.27 -95.57 -21.22
CA ARG A 226 -35.26 -96.63 -21.10
C ARG A 226 -35.65 -97.68 -20.06
N SER A 227 -36.15 -97.26 -18.89
CA SER A 227 -36.61 -98.19 -17.85
C SER A 227 -37.83 -99.02 -18.29
N CYS A 228 -38.75 -98.44 -19.08
CA CYS A 228 -39.85 -99.19 -19.70
C CYS A 228 -39.33 -100.23 -20.71
N LEU A 229 -38.40 -99.84 -21.59
CA LEU A 229 -37.77 -100.76 -22.54
C LEU A 229 -36.97 -101.88 -21.85
N GLU A 230 -36.25 -101.59 -20.77
CA GLU A 230 -35.55 -102.61 -19.98
C GLU A 230 -36.52 -103.59 -19.30
N LYS A 231 -37.74 -103.16 -18.93
CA LYS A 231 -38.81 -104.05 -18.43
C LYS A 231 -39.45 -104.89 -19.54
N ASP A 232 -39.59 -104.35 -20.74
CA ASP A 232 -40.11 -105.10 -21.90
C ASP A 232 -39.08 -106.13 -22.41
N ILE A 233 -37.78 -105.82 -22.36
CA ILE A 233 -36.69 -106.76 -22.66
C ILE A 233 -36.51 -107.78 -21.52
N GLY A 234 -36.78 -107.38 -20.27
CA GLY A 234 -36.77 -108.25 -19.09
C GLY A 234 -37.83 -109.36 -19.09
N SER A 235 -38.79 -109.33 -20.01
CA SER A 235 -39.80 -110.38 -20.18
C SER A 235 -39.47 -111.39 -21.29
N PHE A 236 -38.30 -111.28 -21.93
CA PHE A 236 -37.76 -112.29 -22.85
C PHE A 236 -36.46 -112.90 -22.30
N SER A 237 -36.56 -113.60 -21.18
CA SER A 237 -35.49 -114.51 -20.70
C SER A 237 -35.70 -115.92 -21.25
N GLY A 238 -35.63 -116.05 -22.57
CA GLY A 238 -35.46 -117.34 -23.25
C GLY A 238 -34.03 -117.43 -23.77
N GLY A 239 -33.16 -118.13 -23.04
CA GLY A 239 -31.77 -118.32 -23.44
C GLY A 239 -31.66 -119.07 -24.77
N VAL A 240 -30.86 -118.53 -25.70
CA VAL A 240 -30.29 -119.29 -26.81
C VAL A 240 -28.82 -118.90 -26.95
N LYS A 241 -27.97 -119.90 -26.79
CA LYS A 241 -26.53 -119.85 -27.04
C LYS A 241 -26.28 -119.89 -28.55
N SER A 242 -25.16 -119.27 -28.95
CA SER A 242 -24.34 -119.56 -30.13
C SER A 242 -25.03 -119.46 -31.49
N ASP A 243 -24.54 -118.56 -32.35
CA ASP A 243 -23.69 -119.05 -33.43
C ASP A 243 -22.85 -117.97 -34.09
N ASP A 244 -21.66 -118.43 -34.42
CA ASP A 244 -20.55 -117.81 -35.11
C ASP A 244 -20.98 -117.37 -36.52
N LEU A 245 -20.88 -116.07 -36.81
CA LEU A 245 -21.07 -115.54 -38.16
C LEU A 245 -20.03 -114.46 -38.44
N THR A 246 -18.92 -114.95 -38.97
CA THR A 246 -17.92 -114.21 -39.72
C THR A 246 -18.54 -113.37 -40.85
N LYS A 247 -17.91 -112.23 -41.12
CA LYS A 247 -18.00 -111.36 -42.32
C LYS A 247 -19.10 -110.29 -42.30
N ASP A 248 -18.72 -109.05 -42.01
CA ASP A 248 -18.61 -108.03 -43.06
C ASP A 248 -17.89 -106.78 -42.54
N THR A 249 -16.60 -106.69 -42.84
CA THR A 249 -15.82 -105.45 -42.77
C THR A 249 -16.30 -104.48 -43.85
N LYS A 250 -17.29 -103.65 -43.54
CA LYS A 250 -17.65 -102.47 -44.34
C LYS A 250 -17.41 -101.20 -43.52
N ARG A 251 -16.18 -100.69 -43.69
CA ARG A 251 -15.77 -99.28 -43.70
C ARG A 251 -16.80 -98.28 -43.14
N LEU A 252 -16.77 -98.03 -41.84
CA LEU A 252 -17.17 -96.74 -41.30
C LEU A 252 -15.91 -95.86 -41.24
N LYS A 253 -15.79 -94.97 -42.24
CA LYS A 253 -14.78 -93.92 -42.28
C LYS A 253 -15.02 -92.97 -41.10
N ILE A 254 -14.21 -93.08 -40.07
CA ILE A 254 -13.99 -92.01 -39.09
C ILE A 254 -13.16 -90.94 -39.80
N PRO A 255 -13.63 -89.68 -39.95
CA PRO A 255 -12.73 -88.62 -40.38
C PRO A 255 -11.85 -88.21 -39.20
N GLU A 256 -10.71 -88.88 -39.03
CA GLU A 256 -9.60 -88.31 -38.29
C GLU A 256 -9.01 -87.15 -39.12
N ARG A 257 -9.36 -85.91 -38.79
CA ARG A 257 -8.50 -84.77 -39.14
C ARG A 257 -7.58 -84.52 -37.95
N LYS A 258 -6.38 -85.07 -38.07
CA LYS A 258 -5.22 -84.66 -37.29
C LYS A 258 -4.90 -83.21 -37.62
N PHE A 259 -4.58 -82.48 -36.56
CA PHE A 259 -3.96 -81.16 -36.57
C PHE A 259 -2.83 -81.09 -37.60
N SER A 260 -2.93 -80.13 -38.52
CA SER A 260 -1.78 -79.51 -39.15
C SER A 260 -1.68 -78.10 -38.60
N ASN A 261 -0.68 -77.88 -37.74
CA ASN A 261 -0.25 -76.56 -37.30
C ASN A 261 -0.01 -75.68 -38.54
N SER A 262 -0.73 -74.56 -38.62
CA SER A 262 -0.49 -73.45 -39.54
C SER A 262 -0.48 -72.19 -38.68
N PRO A 263 0.38 -71.20 -38.98
CA PRO A 263 1.08 -70.40 -37.98
C PRO A 263 0.15 -69.57 -37.09
N GLU A 264 0.56 -69.38 -35.83
CA GLU A 264 0.07 -68.27 -35.00
C GLU A 264 0.26 -66.97 -35.79
N TRP A 265 -0.83 -66.49 -36.39
CA TRP A 265 -0.93 -65.08 -36.72
C TRP A 265 -0.93 -64.34 -35.40
N PRO A 266 -0.04 -63.36 -35.18
CA PRO A 266 -0.16 -62.50 -34.01
C PRO A 266 -1.56 -61.89 -34.07
N GLU A 267 -2.33 -62.02 -33.00
CA GLU A 267 -3.55 -61.26 -32.77
C GLU A 267 -3.18 -59.77 -32.80
N TYR A 268 -3.12 -59.20 -33.99
CA TYR A 268 -3.25 -57.78 -34.19
C TYR A 268 -4.70 -57.46 -33.86
N ILE A 269 -4.89 -56.89 -32.68
CA ILE A 269 -6.11 -56.25 -32.22
C ILE A 269 -6.45 -55.14 -33.24
N TYR A 270 -7.27 -55.47 -34.24
CA TYR A 270 -7.81 -54.52 -35.22
C TYR A 270 -9.01 -53.76 -34.64
N THR A 271 -8.80 -53.06 -33.53
CA THR A 271 -9.78 -52.08 -33.00
C THR A 271 -9.18 -50.74 -32.58
N GLU A 272 -7.85 -50.53 -32.61
CA GLU A 272 -7.29 -49.20 -32.33
C GLU A 272 -7.31 -48.35 -33.61
N ARG A 273 -8.11 -47.27 -33.60
CA ARG A 273 -8.11 -46.26 -34.69
C ARG A 273 -6.69 -45.69 -34.84
N PRO A 274 -6.23 -45.35 -36.06
CA PRO A 274 -4.90 -44.76 -36.27
C PRO A 274 -4.63 -43.47 -35.47
N GLU A 275 -5.71 -42.78 -35.06
CA GLU A 275 -5.68 -41.62 -34.16
C GLU A 275 -5.17 -41.95 -32.75
N GLU A 276 -5.44 -43.16 -32.26
CA GLU A 276 -5.10 -43.64 -30.92
C GLU A 276 -3.60 -43.97 -30.80
N ILE A 277 -3.01 -44.48 -31.88
CA ILE A 277 -1.57 -44.69 -32.00
C ILE A 277 -0.83 -43.35 -32.05
N SER A 278 -1.34 -42.38 -32.82
CA SER A 278 -0.80 -41.02 -32.90
C SER A 278 -0.86 -40.31 -31.53
N TYR A 279 -1.99 -40.44 -30.82
CA TYR A 279 -2.16 -39.91 -29.48
C TYR A 279 -1.17 -40.53 -28.49
N LYS A 280 -1.00 -41.86 -28.49
CA LYS A 280 -0.03 -42.56 -27.64
C LYS A 280 1.41 -42.11 -27.91
N ILE A 281 1.78 -41.85 -29.16
CA ILE A 281 3.10 -41.33 -29.54
C ILE A 281 3.29 -39.91 -28.99
N MET A 282 2.34 -39.01 -29.21
CA MET A 282 2.38 -37.63 -28.69
C MET A 282 2.44 -37.59 -27.16
N CYS A 283 1.68 -38.44 -26.47
CA CYS A 283 1.73 -38.54 -25.01
C CYS A 283 3.11 -39.00 -24.52
N ARG A 284 3.74 -39.97 -25.19
CA ARG A 284 5.10 -40.43 -24.85
C ARG A 284 6.16 -39.35 -25.09
N GLU A 285 6.05 -38.59 -26.17
CA GLU A 285 6.93 -37.46 -26.44
C GLU A 285 6.77 -36.34 -25.40
N ALA A 286 5.54 -35.98 -25.06
CA ALA A 286 5.25 -34.99 -24.03
C ALA A 286 5.75 -35.45 -22.65
N MET A 287 5.60 -36.74 -22.32
CA MET A 287 6.15 -37.34 -21.10
C MET A 287 7.68 -37.23 -21.06
N LYS A 288 8.36 -37.43 -22.19
CA LYS A 288 9.81 -37.26 -22.31
C LYS A 288 10.24 -35.81 -22.09
N ILE A 289 9.53 -34.84 -22.67
CA ILE A 289 9.81 -33.39 -22.51
C ILE A 289 9.64 -32.95 -21.05
N ILE A 290 8.62 -33.47 -20.37
CA ILE A 290 8.29 -33.10 -18.98
C ILE A 290 9.12 -33.94 -17.97
N GLY A 291 9.87 -34.94 -18.43
CA GLY A 291 10.72 -35.79 -17.58
C GLY A 291 9.92 -36.73 -16.69
N VAL A 292 8.91 -37.39 -17.25
CA VAL A 292 8.02 -38.32 -16.54
C VAL A 292 8.04 -39.68 -17.22
N THR A 293 8.22 -40.74 -16.44
CA THR A 293 8.26 -42.13 -16.94
C THR A 293 6.93 -42.86 -16.74
N SER A 294 6.03 -42.34 -15.90
CA SER A 294 4.73 -42.91 -15.55
C SER A 294 3.58 -42.03 -16.04
N THR A 295 2.56 -42.63 -16.65
CA THR A 295 1.35 -41.93 -17.10
C THR A 295 0.54 -41.36 -15.94
N LYS A 296 0.66 -41.94 -14.73
CA LYS A 296 -0.02 -41.46 -13.51
C LYS A 296 0.52 -40.10 -13.03
N ASP A 297 1.81 -39.85 -13.25
CA ASP A 297 2.49 -38.61 -12.82
C ASP A 297 2.54 -37.56 -13.94
N PHE A 298 2.12 -37.94 -15.15
CA PHE A 298 2.18 -37.08 -16.33
C PHE A 298 1.22 -35.90 -16.19
N TYR A 299 -0.03 -36.18 -15.82
CA TYR A 299 -1.06 -35.14 -15.69
C TYR A 299 -0.73 -34.16 -14.56
N SER A 300 -0.31 -34.63 -13.39
CA SER A 300 0.04 -33.78 -12.25
C SER A 300 1.22 -32.85 -12.56
N LYS A 301 2.29 -33.36 -13.19
CA LYS A 301 3.43 -32.54 -13.60
C LYS A 301 3.09 -31.56 -14.73
N LEU A 302 2.28 -31.97 -15.70
CA LEU A 302 1.77 -31.08 -16.76
C LEU A 302 0.95 -29.94 -16.17
N LEU A 303 0.11 -30.24 -15.16
CA LEU A 303 -0.72 -29.26 -14.48
C LEU A 303 0.12 -28.27 -13.66
N HIS A 304 1.15 -28.75 -12.95
CA HIS A 304 2.14 -27.90 -12.29
C HIS A 304 2.87 -26.99 -13.29
N LEU A 305 3.31 -27.52 -14.44
CA LEU A 305 3.97 -26.73 -15.48
C LEU A 305 3.03 -25.66 -16.06
N ARG A 306 1.77 -26.01 -16.33
CA ARG A 306 0.72 -25.10 -16.81
C ARG A 306 0.43 -24.00 -15.79
N GLN A 307 0.32 -24.34 -14.50
CA GLN A 307 0.14 -23.38 -13.42
C GLN A 307 1.34 -22.45 -13.29
N HIS A 308 2.57 -22.98 -13.37
CA HIS A 308 3.79 -22.19 -13.31
C HIS A 308 3.89 -21.23 -14.52
N HIS A 309 3.57 -21.71 -15.73
CA HIS A 309 3.52 -20.89 -16.93
C HIS A 309 2.43 -19.81 -16.87
N SER A 310 1.26 -20.12 -16.31
CA SER A 310 0.17 -19.15 -16.10
C SER A 310 0.57 -18.05 -15.10
N LYS A 311 1.21 -18.44 -13.98
CA LYS A 311 1.76 -17.50 -12.99
C LYS A 311 2.85 -16.62 -13.63
N TYR A 312 3.78 -17.24 -14.37
CA TYR A 312 4.83 -16.53 -15.11
C TYR A 312 4.27 -15.56 -16.16
N LYS A 313 3.18 -15.91 -16.87
CA LYS A 313 2.51 -15.01 -17.82
C LYS A 313 1.92 -13.77 -17.13
N LYS A 314 1.35 -13.92 -15.93
CA LYS A 314 0.88 -12.78 -15.12
C LYS A 314 2.05 -11.91 -14.63
N SER A 315 3.11 -12.55 -14.13
CA SER A 315 4.35 -11.86 -13.71
C SER A 315 5.01 -11.11 -14.86
N ARG A 316 5.05 -11.70 -16.06
CA ARG A 316 5.58 -11.07 -17.27
C ARG A 316 4.78 -9.82 -17.68
N LYS A 317 3.44 -9.91 -17.67
CA LYS A 317 2.57 -8.73 -17.91
C LYS A 317 2.75 -7.63 -16.88
N LEU A 318 2.98 -7.99 -15.61
CA LEU A 318 3.27 -7.01 -14.57
C LEU A 318 4.62 -6.33 -14.82
N ILE A 319 5.65 -7.11 -15.16
CA ILE A 319 6.97 -6.58 -15.53
C ILE A 319 6.85 -5.65 -16.74
N GLU A 320 6.14 -6.05 -17.80
CA GLU A 320 5.90 -5.21 -18.99
C GLU A 320 5.22 -3.87 -18.61
N LYS A 321 4.19 -3.89 -17.74
CA LYS A 321 3.57 -2.64 -17.26
C LYS A 321 4.50 -1.77 -16.41
N ILE A 322 5.35 -2.40 -15.59
CA ILE A 322 6.36 -1.67 -14.79
C ILE A 322 7.40 -1.06 -15.72
N VAL A 323 7.84 -1.78 -16.76
CA VAL A 323 8.74 -1.27 -17.80
C VAL A 323 8.12 -0.04 -18.47
N ASP A 324 6.86 -0.13 -18.91
CA ASP A 324 6.14 0.97 -19.55
C ASP A 324 6.02 2.20 -18.64
N MET A 325 5.65 1.99 -17.38
CA MET A 325 5.54 3.06 -16.39
C MET A 325 6.91 3.73 -16.15
N ILE A 326 7.98 2.95 -16.05
CA ILE A 326 9.33 3.47 -15.85
C ILE A 326 9.76 4.30 -17.07
N ILE A 327 9.49 3.82 -18.28
CA ILE A 327 9.79 4.59 -19.51
C ILE A 327 9.03 5.92 -19.51
N GLN A 328 7.77 5.95 -19.08
CA GLN A 328 6.96 7.17 -19.00
C GLN A 328 7.42 8.15 -17.91
N CYS A 329 7.86 7.64 -16.76
CA CYS A 329 8.26 8.46 -15.62
C CYS A 329 9.74 8.88 -15.65
N SER A 330 10.54 8.29 -16.54
CA SER A 330 11.95 8.61 -16.64
C SER A 330 12.18 9.92 -17.40
N PRO A 331 13.12 10.77 -16.97
CA PRO A 331 13.49 11.95 -17.74
C PRO A 331 13.98 11.56 -19.14
N SER A 332 13.58 12.34 -20.15
CA SER A 332 13.82 12.06 -21.56
C SER A 332 15.31 11.77 -21.80
N GLY A 333 15.61 10.56 -22.30
CA GLY A 333 16.98 10.10 -22.55
C GLY A 333 17.59 9.15 -21.50
N SER A 334 16.85 8.80 -20.43
CA SER A 334 17.34 7.85 -19.42
C SER A 334 17.50 6.41 -19.92
N PHE A 335 16.71 6.02 -20.93
CA PHE A 335 16.76 4.69 -21.53
C PHE A 335 16.78 4.80 -23.05
N ASN A 336 17.88 4.37 -23.68
CA ASN A 336 18.04 4.38 -25.15
C ASN A 336 17.38 3.15 -25.83
N LYS A 337 16.99 2.13 -25.05
CA LYS A 337 16.31 0.88 -25.43
C LYS A 337 15.42 0.42 -24.27
N GLU A 338 14.54 -0.57 -24.49
CA GLU A 338 13.76 -1.20 -23.43
C GLU A 338 14.68 -1.64 -22.28
N PRO A 339 14.45 -1.17 -21.05
CA PRO A 339 15.34 -1.44 -19.94
C PRO A 339 15.23 -2.90 -19.48
N ASN A 340 16.39 -3.52 -19.25
CA ASN A 340 16.46 -4.86 -18.67
C ASN A 340 15.96 -4.85 -17.22
N SER A 341 15.48 -5.99 -16.70
CA SER A 341 14.99 -6.16 -15.33
C SER A 341 15.97 -5.67 -14.25
N HIS A 342 17.28 -5.79 -14.49
CA HIS A 342 18.30 -5.26 -13.58
C HIS A 342 18.38 -3.73 -13.59
N GLN A 343 18.22 -3.10 -14.76
CA GLN A 343 18.21 -1.64 -14.90
C GLN A 343 16.95 -1.04 -14.27
N ILE A 344 15.82 -1.71 -14.44
CA ILE A 344 14.55 -1.39 -13.77
C ILE A 344 14.72 -1.43 -12.26
N TRP A 345 15.29 -2.51 -11.73
CA TRP A 345 15.52 -2.65 -10.30
C TRP A 345 16.43 -1.53 -9.76
N LYS A 346 17.55 -1.26 -10.44
CA LYS A 346 18.49 -0.20 -10.07
C LYS A 346 17.83 1.19 -10.07
N TRP A 347 16.93 1.45 -11.02
CA TRP A 347 16.19 2.70 -11.10
C TRP A 347 15.18 2.83 -9.95
N ILE A 348 14.40 1.77 -9.67
CA ILE A 348 13.46 1.73 -8.55
C ILE A 348 14.19 1.94 -7.21
N THR A 349 15.31 1.26 -6.99
CA THR A 349 16.08 1.41 -5.75
C THR A 349 16.67 2.81 -5.62
N GLY A 350 17.18 3.40 -6.72
CA GLY A 350 17.67 4.78 -6.70
C GLY A 350 16.58 5.79 -6.37
N LEU A 351 15.37 5.61 -6.93
CA LEU A 351 14.22 6.45 -6.62
C LEU A 351 13.79 6.31 -5.15
N LEU A 352 13.80 5.08 -4.62
CA LEU A 352 13.51 4.81 -3.21
C LEU A 352 14.56 5.45 -2.28
N GLU A 353 15.84 5.38 -2.65
CA GLU A 353 16.93 6.02 -1.90
C GLU A 353 16.76 7.54 -1.87
N GLU A 354 16.47 8.18 -3.01
CA GLU A 354 16.19 9.62 -3.06
C GLU A 354 14.94 9.99 -2.26
N TYR A 355 13.86 9.20 -2.38
CA TYR A 355 12.68 9.37 -1.53
C TYR A 355 13.00 9.24 -0.04
N MET A 356 13.84 8.29 0.35
CA MET A 356 14.25 8.11 1.74
C MET A 356 15.17 9.23 2.23
N LYS A 357 16.03 9.79 1.37
CA LYS A 357 16.80 11.01 1.67
C LYS A 357 15.86 12.19 1.91
N ILE A 358 14.90 12.40 1.00
CA ILE A 358 13.89 13.46 1.13
C ILE A 358 13.06 13.26 2.40
N LYS A 359 12.62 12.04 2.69
CA LYS A 359 11.87 11.71 3.92
C LYS A 359 12.69 11.98 5.18
N LYS A 360 14.00 11.69 5.18
CA LYS A 360 14.92 12.01 6.28
C LYS A 360 15.20 13.52 6.40
N SER A 361 15.25 14.26 5.30
CA SER A 361 15.36 15.72 5.36
C SER A 361 14.07 16.41 5.79
N ILE A 362 12.92 15.80 5.48
CA ILE A 362 11.58 16.26 5.90
C ILE A 362 11.28 15.83 7.34
N SER A 363 11.96 14.81 7.90
CA SER A 363 11.70 14.27 9.25
C SER A 363 12.12 15.20 10.40
N GLY A 364 12.06 16.50 10.21
CA GLY A 364 12.08 17.47 11.29
C GLY A 364 13.45 17.72 11.90
N ASP A 365 14.45 16.84 11.80
CA ASP A 365 15.74 17.04 12.49
C ASP A 365 16.46 18.34 12.12
N GLY A 366 16.45 18.71 10.83
CA GLY A 366 17.01 19.99 10.38
C GLY A 366 16.18 21.19 10.85
N PHE A 367 14.85 21.04 10.87
CA PHE A 367 13.93 22.07 11.34
C PHE A 367 13.97 22.23 12.86
N LEU A 368 14.03 21.15 13.62
CA LEU A 368 14.13 21.12 15.08
C LEU A 368 15.45 21.72 15.55
N LYS A 369 16.57 21.38 14.89
CA LYS A 369 17.85 22.05 15.14
C LYS A 369 17.78 23.54 14.81
N LEU A 370 17.06 23.92 13.76
CA LEU A 370 16.86 25.32 13.41
C LEU A 370 15.98 26.04 14.45
N CYS A 371 14.90 25.43 14.93
CA CYS A 371 14.08 25.95 16.02
C CYS A 371 14.89 26.11 17.31
N GLU A 372 15.74 25.14 17.63
CA GLU A 372 16.63 25.14 18.80
C GLU A 372 17.70 26.25 18.70
N ILE A 373 18.36 26.39 17.53
CA ILE A 373 19.34 27.47 17.29
C ILE A 373 18.69 28.85 17.32
N MET A 374 17.46 28.98 16.82
CA MET A 374 16.77 30.27 16.67
C MET A 374 15.92 30.65 17.89
N GLY A 375 15.75 29.71 18.83
CA GLY A 375 14.97 29.86 20.07
C GLY A 375 13.49 30.12 19.83
N THR A 376 12.96 29.70 18.68
CA THR A 376 11.59 29.99 18.25
C THR A 376 11.05 28.86 17.39
N ASP A 377 9.83 28.41 17.66
CA ASP A 377 9.14 27.39 16.85
C ASP A 377 8.28 28.01 15.73
N ASP A 378 8.22 29.35 15.66
CA ASP A 378 7.47 30.09 14.66
C ASP A 378 8.22 30.22 13.33
N ILE A 379 7.62 29.68 12.26
CA ILE A 379 8.19 29.62 10.91
C ILE A 379 8.42 31.02 10.34
N GLU A 380 7.51 31.98 10.58
CA GLU A 380 7.66 33.34 10.06
C GLU A 380 8.82 34.08 10.72
N THR A 381 8.98 33.89 12.04
CA THR A 381 10.11 34.43 12.80
C THR A 381 11.43 33.79 12.38
N ILE A 382 11.46 32.47 12.14
CA ILE A 382 12.63 31.75 11.62
C ILE A 382 13.02 32.31 10.25
N VAL A 383 12.06 32.42 9.31
CA VAL A 383 12.31 32.94 7.96
C VAL A 383 12.81 34.38 8.01
N SER A 384 12.22 35.24 8.84
CA SER A 384 12.65 36.64 9.02
C SER A 384 14.09 36.74 9.51
N LYS A 385 14.45 35.99 10.57
CA LYS A 385 15.79 36.00 11.14
C LYS A 385 16.83 35.37 10.21
N VAL A 386 16.51 34.26 9.53
CA VAL A 386 17.39 33.65 8.51
C VAL A 386 17.60 34.61 7.33
N THR A 387 16.55 35.30 6.90
CA THR A 387 16.64 36.31 5.83
C THR A 387 17.53 37.49 6.24
N GLN A 388 17.47 37.93 7.50
CA GLN A 388 18.38 38.95 8.04
C GLN A 388 19.83 38.46 8.07
N LEU A 389 20.08 37.23 8.52
CA LEU A 389 21.43 36.64 8.55
C LEU A 389 22.04 36.49 7.16
N VAL A 390 21.24 36.10 6.16
CA VAL A 390 21.66 36.00 4.76
C VAL A 390 21.97 37.39 4.18
N LYS A 391 21.19 38.42 4.51
CA LYS A 391 21.44 39.82 4.11
C LYS A 391 22.68 40.43 4.77
N ILE A 392 23.02 40.01 5.99
CA ILE A 392 24.23 40.48 6.70
C ILE A 392 25.49 39.81 6.14
N ARG A 393 25.40 38.56 5.65
CA ARG A 393 26.54 37.82 5.09
C ARG A 393 26.80 38.05 3.60
N SER A 394 25.90 38.70 2.87
CA SER A 394 26.13 39.03 1.45
C SER A 394 26.92 40.35 1.37
N PRO A 395 28.19 40.34 0.88
CA PRO A 395 28.91 41.58 0.63
C PRO A 395 28.15 42.35 -0.45
N LYS A 396 27.85 43.63 -0.22
CA LYS A 396 27.42 44.54 -1.29
C LYS A 396 28.57 44.63 -2.29
N ILE A 397 28.49 43.85 -3.37
CA ILE A 397 29.33 44.03 -4.54
C ILE A 397 28.89 45.34 -5.17
N ASN A 398 29.63 46.41 -4.87
CA ASN A 398 29.54 47.68 -5.57
C ASN A 398 30.05 47.47 -6.99
N PHE A 399 29.14 47.42 -7.96
CA PHE A 399 29.49 47.57 -9.37
C PHE A 399 29.80 49.04 -9.65
N ASN A 400 31.08 49.40 -9.57
CA ASN A 400 31.66 50.54 -10.26
C ASN A 400 32.97 50.07 -10.88
N SER A 401 32.95 49.71 -12.16
CA SER A 401 34.01 49.82 -13.17
C SER A 401 33.48 49.28 -14.50
#